data_AF-A0A7V9UWA3-F1
#
_entry.id   AF-A0A7V9UWA3-F1
#
_cell.length_a   1.000
_cell.length_b   1.000
_cell.length_c   1.000
_cell.angle_alpha   90.00
_cell.angle_beta   90.00
_cell.angle_gamma   90.00
#
_symmetry.space_group_name_H-M   'P 1'
#
loop_
_entity.id
_entity.type
_entity.pdbx_description
1 polymer ?
#
loop_
_entity_poly.entity_id
_entity_poly.type
_entity_poly.pdbx_seq_one_letter_code
_entity_poly.pdbx_strand_id
1 'polypeptide(L)' 'TSDIKVEKTVFIKAPRGTDYGSVAKVIDAVKLSGANPISLQIDGLH' A
#
# COMPACT_ATOMS: atom_id res chain seq x y z
N THR A 1 -21.88 -22.46 4.12
CA THR A 1 -20.43 -22.59 3.89
C THR A 1 -19.80 -21.30 4.34
N SER A 2 -18.93 -21.34 5.35
CA SER A 2 -18.18 -20.17 5.79
C SER A 2 -17.13 -19.90 4.72
N ASP A 3 -17.39 -18.96 3.82
CA ASP A 3 -16.41 -18.55 2.81
C ASP A 3 -15.17 -18.02 3.54
N ILE A 4 -14.07 -18.78 3.49
CA ILE A 4 -12.78 -18.31 3.99
C ILE A 4 -12.32 -17.23 3.01
N LYS A 5 -12.65 -15.97 3.32
CA LYS A 5 -12.23 -14.82 2.52
C LYS A 5 -10.74 -14.61 2.77
N VAL A 6 -9.91 -15.05 1.83
CA VAL A 6 -8.48 -14.76 1.85
C VAL A 6 -8.29 -13.26 1.61
N GLU A 7 -7.89 -12.55 2.65
CA GLU A 7 -7.54 -11.13 2.56
C GLU A 7 -6.21 -10.96 1.83
N LYS A 8 -6.19 -10.12 0.80
CA LYS A 8 -5.00 -9.88 -0.02
C LYS A 8 -4.54 -8.44 0.16
N THR A 9 -3.43 -8.26 0.88
CA THR A 9 -2.85 -6.95 1.17
C THR A 9 -1.85 -6.55 0.08
N VAL A 10 -1.96 -5.32 -0.40
CA VAL A 10 -0.94 -4.72 -1.28
C VAL A 10 0.10 -4.00 -0.42
N PHE A 11 1.37 -4.37 -0.57
CA PHE A 11 2.49 -3.71 0.09
C PHE A 11 3.19 -2.75 -0.88
N ILE A 12 3.23 -1.47 -0.52
CA ILE A 12 3.95 -0.44 -1.26
C ILE A 12 5.21 -0.11 -0.47
N LYS A 13 6.36 -0.23 -1.11
CA LYS A 13 7.66 0.09 -0.53
C LYS A 13 8.14 1.43 -1.06
N ALA A 14 8.37 2.39 -0.16
CA ALA A 14 8.84 3.73 -0.50
C ALA A 14 10.29 3.92 -0.03
N PRO A 15 11.24 4.19 -0.95
CA PRO A 15 12.61 4.56 -0.59
C PRO A 15 12.66 5.81 0.29
N ARG A 16 13.63 5.88 1.22
CA ARG A 16 13.90 7.12 1.98
C ARG A 16 14.19 8.27 1.02
N GLY A 17 13.59 9.42 1.29
CA GLY A 17 13.76 10.63 0.47
C GLY A 17 12.81 10.73 -0.72
N THR A 18 11.98 9.71 -0.97
CA THR A 18 10.82 9.88 -1.87
C THR A 18 9.87 10.90 -1.25
N ASP A 19 9.46 11.89 -2.03
CA ASP A 19 8.55 12.91 -1.53
C ASP A 19 7.19 12.29 -1.20
N TYR A 20 6.59 12.76 -0.11
CA TYR A 20 5.30 12.27 0.36
C TYR A 20 4.22 12.38 -0.71
N GLY A 21 4.23 13.46 -1.53
CA GLY A 21 3.24 13.69 -2.57
C GLY A 21 3.26 12.60 -3.65
N SER A 22 4.43 12.16 -4.07
CA SER A 22 4.59 11.04 -5.00
C SER A 22 4.13 9.72 -4.39
N VAL A 23 4.44 9.46 -3.12
CA VAL A 23 3.96 8.27 -2.40
C VAL A 23 2.42 8.27 -2.30
N ALA A 24 1.83 9.41 -1.97
CA ALA A 24 0.38 9.57 -1.87
C ALA A 24 -0.32 9.29 -3.21
N LYS A 25 0.22 9.80 -4.32
CA LYS A 25 -0.32 9.53 -5.66
C LYS A 25 -0.35 8.04 -6.01
N VAL A 26 0.70 7.30 -5.66
CA VAL A 26 0.74 5.85 -5.89
C VAL A 26 -0.30 5.14 -5.03
N ILE A 27 -0.40 5.50 -3.75
CA ILE A 27 -1.40 4.93 -2.84
C ILE A 27 -2.81 5.18 -3.38
N ASP A 28 -3.10 6.40 -3.83
CA ASP A 28 -4.42 6.75 -4.36
C ASP A 28 -4.75 6.00 -5.64
N ALA A 29 -3.79 5.84 -6.56
CA ALA A 29 -3.96 5.02 -7.76
C ALA A 29 -4.29 3.55 -7.42
N VAL A 30 -3.62 2.98 -6.42
CA VAL A 30 -3.86 1.60 -5.95
C VAL A 30 -5.21 1.47 -5.25
N LYS A 31 -5.65 2.48 -4.49
CA LYS A 31 -7.01 2.49 -3.93
C LYS A 31 -8.07 2.54 -5.03
N LEU A 32 -7.88 3.39 -6.04
CA LEU A 32 -8.80 3.52 -7.17
C LEU A 32 -8.91 2.24 -8.01
N SER A 33 -7.88 1.37 -7.97
CA SER A 33 -7.96 0.04 -8.59
C SER A 33 -8.76 -0.98 -7.76
N GLY A 34 -9.32 -0.58 -6.62
CA GLY A 34 -10.10 -1.43 -5.72
C GLY A 34 -9.27 -2.27 -4.74
N ALA A 35 -7.97 -2.01 -4.62
CA ALA A 35 -7.13 -2.73 -3.66
C ALA A 35 -7.46 -2.30 -2.22
N ASN A 36 -7.77 -3.30 -1.38
CA ASN A 36 -8.01 -3.12 0.04
C ASN A 36 -7.78 -4.48 0.73
N PRO A 37 -6.88 -4.60 1.73
CA PRO A 37 -6.10 -3.54 2.39
C PRO A 37 -4.78 -3.15 1.68
N ILE A 38 -4.25 -1.96 2.03
CA ILE A 38 -2.97 -1.43 1.53
C ILE A 38 -2.06 -1.09 2.73
N SER A 39 -0.80 -1.52 2.66
CA SER A 39 0.24 -1.23 3.65
C SER A 39 1.40 -0.47 3.00
N LEU A 40 1.85 0.60 3.65
CA LEU A 40 3.04 1.35 3.25
C LEU A 40 4.22 0.97 4.14
N GLN A 41 5.35 0.64 3.52
CA GLN A 41 6.63 0.46 4.19
C GLN A 41 7.57 1.56 3.73
N ILE A 42 8.09 2.33 4.67
CA ILE A 42 9.17 3.30 4.40
C ILE A 42 10.48 2.58 4.68
N ASP A 43 11.41 2.63 3.72
CA ASP A 43 12.73 2.06 3.95
C ASP A 43 13.42 2.77 5.11
N GLY A 44 14.09 1.98 5.95
CA GLY A 44 14.83 2.44 7.11
C GLY A 44 13.99 3.24 8.12
N LEU A 45 13.32 2.55 9.01
CA LEU A 45 13.17 3.04 10.38
C LEU A 45 14.46 2.61 11.12
N HIS A 46 15.25 3.57 11.57
CA HIS A 46 16.28 3.38 12.59
C HIS A 46 16.04 4.42 13.65
#